data_AF-A0A388TH66-F1
#
_entry.id   AF-A0A388TH66-F1
#
_cell.length_a   1.000
_cell.length_b   1.000
_cell.length_c   1.000
_cell.angle_alpha   90.00
_cell.angle_beta   90.00
_cell.angle_gamma   90.00
#
_symmetry.space_group_name_H-M   'P 1'
#
loop_
_entity.id
_entity.type
_entity.pdbx_description
1 polymer ?
#
loop_
_entity_poly.entity_id
_entity_poly.type
_entity_poly.pdbx_seq_one_letter_code
_entity_poly.pdbx_strand_id
1 'polypeptide(L)'
;MNATTQILNLLENTKFSAENDLAVWQIGLDMIFKQSARLWEKGTKERQLLLDLLGGKIILSRPAWQKTKGLEPLVVFVQGSVLITLSLLNGIGRSPIAVQKTSSGYKMKILSKLQSIAITPGLFDAETEKLVQEFKHSFFGRALDADFGKNDLLIIKETLKETLARLKNEKAFMEKIADNPLQIFAPNISEENLSGGLFLAISALPAETMNALLMQIGSYLPGELEAKTENRLSVNVRTYFTTSTLDLPELFQKARLLLKLYSGKQRTIITIIVREKVRDFFQELLASTEVKQQVKNNLNATANEQFGLRIQILGGLLKLL
;
A
#
# COMPACT_ATOMS: atom_id res chain seq x y z
N MET A 1 18.60 -17.36 9.09
CA MET A 1 18.21 -16.21 8.25
C MET A 1 17.28 -15.33 9.06
N ASN A 2 17.55 -14.04 9.16
CA ASN A 2 16.77 -13.10 9.98
C ASN A 2 15.39 -12.90 9.33
N ALA A 3 14.30 -12.98 10.11
CA ALA A 3 12.92 -12.80 9.63
C ALA A 3 12.74 -11.49 8.85
N THR A 4 13.50 -10.46 9.23
CA THR A 4 13.59 -9.17 8.54
C THR A 4 14.09 -9.32 7.10
N THR A 5 15.07 -10.19 6.83
CA THR A 5 15.62 -10.45 5.49
C THR A 5 14.65 -11.25 4.62
N GLN A 6 13.85 -12.14 5.22
CA GLN A 6 12.77 -12.85 4.51
C GLN A 6 11.63 -11.89 4.13
N ILE A 7 11.24 -10.98 5.04
CA ILE A 7 10.24 -9.94 4.77
C ILE A 7 10.76 -8.97 3.70
N LEU A 8 12.03 -8.56 3.76
CA LEU A 8 12.65 -7.71 2.73
C LEU A 8 12.75 -8.39 1.36
N ASN A 9 13.03 -9.71 1.30
CA ASN A 9 13.03 -10.46 0.04
C ASN A 9 11.61 -10.64 -0.56
N LEU A 10 10.56 -10.64 0.28
CA LEU A 10 9.17 -10.57 -0.20
C LEU A 10 8.83 -9.17 -0.75
N LEU A 11 9.42 -8.12 -0.16
CA LEU A 11 9.28 -6.73 -0.61
C LEU A 11 10.00 -6.46 -1.95
N GLU A 12 11.15 -7.10 -2.22
CA GLU A 12 11.89 -6.93 -3.49
C GLU A 12 11.17 -7.48 -4.74
N ASN A 13 10.13 -8.31 -4.57
CA ASN A 13 9.35 -8.90 -5.66
C ASN A 13 7.93 -8.31 -5.80
N THR A 14 7.50 -7.39 -4.94
CA THR A 14 6.22 -6.69 -5.11
C THR A 14 6.42 -5.37 -5.84
N LYS A 15 6.08 -5.37 -7.12
CA LYS A 15 6.01 -4.12 -7.89
C LYS A 15 4.92 -3.24 -7.27
N PHE A 16 5.27 -2.00 -6.94
CA PHE A 16 4.28 -1.00 -6.58
C PHE A 16 3.26 -0.88 -7.72
N SER A 17 1.98 -1.05 -7.42
CA SER A 17 0.89 -0.90 -8.38
C SER A 17 -0.32 -0.33 -7.67
N ALA A 18 -0.51 0.98 -7.82
CA ALA A 18 -1.66 1.69 -7.27
C ALA A 18 -2.97 1.16 -7.86
N GLU A 19 -2.98 0.79 -9.15
CA GLU A 19 -4.16 0.23 -9.81
C GLU A 19 -4.59 -1.10 -9.19
N ASN A 20 -3.64 -2.01 -8.94
CA ASN A 20 -3.94 -3.29 -8.30
C ASN A 20 -4.40 -3.09 -6.85
N ASP A 21 -3.75 -2.20 -6.10
CA ASP A 21 -4.18 -1.85 -4.73
C ASP A 21 -5.61 -1.33 -4.73
N LEU A 22 -5.91 -0.30 -5.54
CA LEU A 22 -7.25 0.28 -5.62
C LEU A 22 -8.31 -0.73 -6.08
N ALA A 23 -8.00 -1.60 -7.04
CA ALA A 23 -8.92 -2.64 -7.49
C ALA A 23 -9.25 -3.63 -6.36
N VAL A 24 -8.24 -4.08 -5.60
CA VAL A 24 -8.44 -5.00 -4.47
C VAL A 24 -9.26 -4.32 -3.37
N TRP A 25 -8.95 -3.08 -3.04
CA TRP A 25 -9.70 -2.29 -2.06
C TRP A 25 -11.16 -2.08 -2.49
N GLN A 26 -11.39 -1.66 -3.73
CA GLN A 26 -12.74 -1.45 -4.26
C GLN A 26 -13.57 -2.74 -4.17
N ILE A 27 -13.01 -3.85 -4.62
CA ILE A 27 -13.71 -5.16 -4.60
C ILE A 27 -13.95 -5.61 -3.16
N GLY A 28 -12.94 -5.54 -2.30
CA GLY A 28 -13.06 -5.94 -0.89
C GLY A 28 -14.11 -5.12 -0.13
N LEU A 29 -14.11 -3.79 -0.33
CA LEU A 29 -15.10 -2.90 0.28
C LEU A 29 -16.51 -3.12 -0.29
N ASP A 30 -16.65 -3.36 -1.60
CA ASP A 30 -17.93 -3.70 -2.20
C ASP A 30 -18.49 -5.01 -1.63
N MET A 31 -17.64 -6.01 -1.38
CA MET A 31 -18.03 -7.25 -0.70
C MET A 31 -18.49 -6.98 0.74
N ILE A 32 -17.71 -6.22 1.52
CA ILE A 32 -18.01 -5.94 2.94
C ILE A 32 -19.24 -5.04 3.13
N PHE A 33 -19.45 -4.03 2.29
CA PHE A 33 -20.48 -3.02 2.57
C PHE A 33 -21.71 -3.13 1.66
N LYS A 34 -21.54 -3.50 0.39
CA LYS A 34 -22.67 -3.56 -0.56
C LYS A 34 -23.25 -4.97 -0.64
N GLN A 35 -22.42 -5.97 -0.90
CA GLN A 35 -22.89 -7.34 -1.14
C GLN A 35 -23.29 -8.06 0.15
N SER A 36 -22.74 -7.67 1.30
CA SER A 36 -23.13 -8.18 2.63
C SER A 36 -23.96 -7.18 3.44
N ALA A 37 -24.70 -6.29 2.77
CA ALA A 37 -25.49 -5.22 3.39
C ALA A 37 -26.40 -5.67 4.55
N ARG A 38 -27.00 -6.87 4.43
CA ARG A 38 -27.89 -7.45 5.45
C ARG A 38 -27.23 -7.73 6.80
N LEU A 39 -25.90 -7.86 6.86
CA LEU A 39 -25.17 -7.99 8.12
C LEU A 39 -25.24 -6.70 8.95
N TRP A 40 -25.47 -5.56 8.31
CA TRP A 40 -25.49 -4.25 8.94
C TRP A 40 -26.89 -3.86 9.44
N GLU A 41 -27.93 -4.56 9.00
CA GLU A 41 -29.31 -4.34 9.42
C GLU A 41 -29.56 -4.89 10.82
N LYS A 42 -30.05 -4.05 11.74
CA LYS A 42 -30.34 -4.49 13.13
C LYS A 42 -31.50 -5.49 13.14
N GLY A 43 -31.37 -6.54 13.95
CA GLY A 43 -32.44 -7.53 14.16
C GLY A 43 -32.53 -8.61 13.08
N THR A 44 -31.65 -8.62 12.07
CA THR A 44 -31.60 -9.69 11.06
C THR A 44 -30.88 -10.92 11.58
N LYS A 45 -31.20 -12.10 11.00
CA LYS A 45 -30.52 -13.36 11.32
C LYS A 45 -29.05 -13.30 10.89
N GLU A 46 -28.78 -12.67 9.76
CA GLU A 46 -27.46 -12.47 9.19
C GLU A 46 -26.57 -11.66 10.14
N ARG A 47 -27.10 -10.58 10.73
CA ARG A 47 -26.36 -9.82 11.75
C ARG A 47 -26.09 -10.66 13.00
N GLN A 48 -27.03 -11.50 13.42
CA GLN A 48 -26.80 -12.40 14.56
C GLN A 48 -25.67 -13.40 14.26
N LEU A 49 -25.60 -13.94 13.04
CA LEU A 49 -24.51 -14.80 12.60
C LEU A 49 -23.15 -14.08 12.65
N LEU A 50 -23.08 -12.81 12.24
CA LEU A 50 -21.86 -12.00 12.38
C LEU A 50 -21.45 -11.84 13.85
N LEU A 51 -22.39 -11.50 14.74
CA LEU A 51 -22.13 -11.38 16.17
C LEU A 51 -21.69 -12.71 16.80
N ASP A 52 -22.26 -13.82 16.35
CA ASP A 52 -21.88 -15.15 16.81
C ASP A 52 -20.48 -15.53 16.32
N LEU A 53 -20.08 -15.14 15.10
CA LEU A 53 -18.73 -15.32 14.58
C LEU A 53 -17.71 -14.49 15.38
N LEU A 54 -18.01 -13.21 15.62
CA LEU A 54 -17.20 -12.32 16.47
C LEU A 54 -17.09 -12.85 17.91
N GLY A 55 -18.17 -13.42 18.43
CA GLY A 55 -18.22 -14.07 19.74
C GLY A 55 -17.46 -15.40 19.79
N GLY A 56 -17.14 -16.01 18.65
CA GLY A 56 -16.52 -17.33 18.55
C GLY A 56 -17.48 -18.49 18.78
N LYS A 57 -18.79 -18.26 18.66
CA LYS A 57 -19.84 -19.28 18.78
C LYS A 57 -20.03 -20.09 17.50
N ILE A 58 -19.67 -19.50 16.35
CA ILE A 58 -19.68 -20.18 15.05
C ILE A 58 -18.30 -20.11 14.40
N ILE A 59 -18.05 -21.07 13.52
CA ILE A 59 -16.89 -21.13 12.64
C ILE A 59 -17.44 -21.33 11.22
N LEU A 60 -16.91 -20.58 10.27
CA LEU A 60 -17.21 -20.76 8.86
C LEU A 60 -16.34 -21.87 8.28
N SER A 61 -16.98 -22.88 7.74
CA SER A 61 -16.35 -23.99 7.04
C SER A 61 -17.29 -24.49 5.95
N ARG A 62 -16.78 -25.26 4.98
CA ARG A 62 -17.65 -25.83 3.93
C ARG A 62 -18.77 -26.69 4.52
N PRO A 63 -18.54 -27.58 5.50
CA PRO A 63 -19.64 -28.33 6.13
C PRO A 63 -20.67 -27.43 6.81
N ALA A 64 -20.24 -26.34 7.47
CA ALA A 64 -21.16 -25.39 8.09
C ALA A 64 -22.01 -24.65 7.05
N TRP A 65 -21.39 -24.21 5.96
CA TRP A 65 -22.05 -23.57 4.82
C TRP A 65 -23.08 -24.47 4.13
N GLN A 66 -22.75 -25.75 3.92
CA GLN A 66 -23.67 -26.71 3.31
C GLN A 66 -24.89 -27.03 4.19
N LYS A 67 -24.73 -27.01 5.53
CA LYS A 67 -25.80 -27.35 6.48
C LYS A 67 -26.67 -26.15 6.87
N THR A 68 -26.11 -24.95 6.84
CA THR A 68 -26.76 -23.74 7.36
C THR A 68 -27.09 -22.79 6.22
N LYS A 69 -28.39 -22.64 5.92
CA LYS A 69 -28.87 -21.64 4.96
C LYS A 69 -28.66 -20.22 5.51
N GLY A 70 -28.33 -19.26 4.66
CA GLY A 70 -28.20 -17.85 5.05
C GLY A 70 -26.80 -17.41 5.49
N LEU A 71 -25.79 -18.26 5.33
CA LEU A 71 -24.39 -17.90 5.60
C LEU A 71 -23.75 -17.11 4.46
N GLU A 72 -24.40 -16.99 3.30
CA GLU A 72 -23.84 -16.35 2.10
C GLU A 72 -23.37 -14.92 2.38
N PRO A 73 -24.14 -14.03 3.05
CA PRO A 73 -23.67 -12.69 3.37
C PRO A 73 -22.45 -12.68 4.30
N LEU A 74 -22.38 -13.62 5.24
CA LEU A 74 -21.24 -13.76 6.14
C LEU A 74 -19.99 -14.25 5.40
N VAL A 75 -20.14 -15.17 4.45
CA VAL A 75 -19.05 -15.62 3.58
C VAL A 75 -18.53 -14.49 2.71
N VAL A 76 -19.41 -13.69 2.11
CA VAL A 76 -19.01 -12.49 1.33
C VAL A 76 -18.20 -11.54 2.21
N PHE A 77 -18.66 -11.27 3.43
CA PHE A 77 -17.95 -10.42 4.39
C PHE A 77 -16.55 -10.95 4.71
N VAL A 78 -16.41 -12.24 4.96
CA VAL A 78 -15.11 -12.88 5.22
C VAL A 78 -14.20 -12.82 4.01
N GLN A 79 -14.70 -13.13 2.81
CA GLN A 79 -13.93 -13.03 1.56
C GLN A 79 -13.39 -11.61 1.37
N GLY A 80 -14.24 -10.58 1.53
CA GLY A 80 -13.82 -9.18 1.42
C GLY A 80 -12.79 -8.77 2.49
N SER A 81 -13.00 -9.20 3.74
CA SER A 81 -12.09 -8.88 4.85
C SER A 81 -10.72 -9.53 4.65
N VAL A 82 -10.69 -10.78 4.18
CA VAL A 82 -9.44 -11.48 3.85
C VAL A 82 -8.70 -10.81 2.70
N LEU A 83 -9.41 -10.41 1.63
CA LEU A 83 -8.81 -9.71 0.50
C LEU A 83 -8.14 -8.39 0.91
N ILE A 84 -8.83 -7.54 1.68
CA ILE A 84 -8.25 -6.29 2.19
C ILE A 84 -7.05 -6.58 3.09
N THR A 85 -7.15 -7.58 3.96
CA THR A 85 -6.07 -7.88 4.90
C THR A 85 -4.83 -8.42 4.19
N LEU A 86 -5.00 -9.30 3.20
CA LEU A 86 -3.91 -9.77 2.36
C LEU A 86 -3.28 -8.63 1.55
N SER A 87 -4.06 -7.67 1.06
CA SER A 87 -3.53 -6.53 0.32
C SER A 87 -2.64 -5.62 1.17
N LEU A 88 -2.84 -5.62 2.50
CA LEU A 88 -2.11 -4.80 3.45
C LEU A 88 -0.78 -5.39 3.92
N LEU A 89 -0.48 -6.67 3.63
CA LEU A 89 0.71 -7.39 4.11
C LEU A 89 2.02 -6.64 3.87
N ASN A 90 2.21 -6.07 2.67
CA ASN A 90 3.43 -5.35 2.29
C ASN A 90 3.29 -3.82 2.39
N GLY A 91 2.18 -3.36 2.98
CA GLY A 91 1.78 -1.96 2.98
C GLY A 91 1.02 -1.53 1.73
N ILE A 92 0.53 -0.30 1.79
CA ILE A 92 -0.39 0.26 0.80
C ILE A 92 0.33 0.48 -0.54
N GLY A 93 -0.36 0.15 -1.64
CA GLY A 93 0.21 0.24 -2.98
C GLY A 93 1.19 -0.89 -3.34
N ARG A 94 1.42 -1.84 -2.43
CA ARG A 94 2.30 -3.00 -2.62
C ARG A 94 1.58 -4.34 -2.44
N SER A 95 0.28 -4.35 -2.76
CA SER A 95 -0.56 -5.54 -2.60
C SER A 95 0.12 -6.78 -3.22
N PRO A 96 0.33 -7.86 -2.44
CA PRO A 96 0.88 -9.11 -2.96
C PRO A 96 -0.12 -9.88 -3.82
N ILE A 97 -1.36 -9.38 -3.91
CA ILE A 97 -2.43 -9.96 -4.71
C ILE A 97 -2.93 -8.96 -5.76
N ALA A 98 -3.38 -9.49 -6.89
CA ALA A 98 -4.17 -8.77 -7.88
C ALA A 98 -5.53 -9.45 -8.01
N VAL A 99 -6.60 -8.67 -8.14
CA VAL A 99 -7.96 -9.20 -8.28
C VAL A 99 -8.59 -8.64 -9.55
N GLN A 100 -9.21 -9.54 -10.33
CA GLN A 100 -9.92 -9.20 -11.55
C GLN A 100 -11.37 -9.68 -11.46
N LYS A 101 -12.31 -8.85 -11.88
CA LYS A 101 -13.73 -9.25 -12.00
C LYS A 101 -13.90 -10.23 -13.17
N THR A 102 -14.68 -11.28 -12.96
CA THR A 102 -15.07 -12.27 -13.98
C THR A 102 -16.59 -12.26 -14.17
N SER A 103 -17.10 -13.06 -15.12
CA SER A 103 -18.54 -13.20 -15.35
C SER A 103 -19.29 -13.80 -14.15
N SER A 104 -18.64 -14.66 -13.37
CA SER A 104 -19.24 -15.39 -12.25
C SER A 104 -18.76 -14.94 -10.87
N GLY A 105 -17.84 -13.97 -10.78
CA GLY A 105 -17.26 -13.53 -9.51
C GLY A 105 -15.95 -12.79 -9.70
N TYR A 106 -14.90 -13.26 -9.04
CA TYR A 106 -13.58 -12.65 -9.07
C TYR A 106 -12.48 -13.70 -9.24
N LYS A 107 -11.34 -13.29 -9.79
CA LYS A 107 -10.12 -14.09 -9.86
C LYS A 107 -9.02 -13.35 -9.11
N MET A 108 -8.59 -13.90 -7.98
CA MET A 108 -7.43 -13.45 -7.25
C MET A 108 -6.18 -14.17 -7.79
N LYS A 109 -5.11 -13.42 -8.05
CA LYS A 109 -3.78 -13.93 -8.37
C LYS A 109 -2.82 -13.48 -7.28
N ILE A 110 -2.03 -14.41 -6.77
CA ILE A 110 -0.93 -14.08 -5.85
C ILE A 110 0.26 -13.73 -6.75
N LEU A 111 0.89 -12.57 -6.57
CA LEU A 111 1.93 -12.11 -7.49
C LEU A 111 3.25 -12.90 -7.34
N SER A 112 3.50 -13.42 -6.14
CA SER A 112 4.70 -14.21 -5.83
C SER A 112 4.56 -15.70 -6.16
N LYS A 113 3.34 -16.18 -6.42
CA LYS A 113 3.03 -17.59 -6.68
C LYS A 113 2.32 -17.68 -8.03
N LEU A 114 2.61 -18.67 -8.88
CA LEU A 114 1.81 -18.93 -10.09
C LEU A 114 0.43 -19.54 -9.75
N GLN A 115 -0.22 -19.02 -8.70
CA GLN A 115 -1.46 -19.51 -8.14
C GLN A 115 -2.56 -18.48 -8.38
N SER A 116 -3.70 -18.96 -8.85
CA SER A 116 -4.93 -18.20 -8.96
C SER A 116 -6.01 -18.87 -8.13
N ILE A 117 -6.86 -18.07 -7.49
CA ILE A 117 -8.00 -18.51 -6.70
C ILE A 117 -9.25 -17.84 -7.28
N ALA A 118 -10.28 -18.62 -7.61
CA ALA A 118 -11.54 -18.12 -8.14
C ALA A 118 -12.52 -17.86 -6.98
N ILE A 119 -12.85 -16.60 -6.73
CA ILE A 119 -13.71 -16.21 -5.62
C ILE A 119 -15.13 -16.02 -6.15
N THR A 120 -16.04 -16.89 -5.72
CA THR A 120 -17.47 -16.75 -5.96
C THR A 120 -18.12 -16.14 -4.71
N PRO A 121 -18.73 -14.94 -4.80
CA PRO A 121 -19.30 -14.27 -3.64
C PRO A 121 -20.33 -15.14 -2.91
N GLY A 122 -20.14 -15.33 -1.61
CA GLY A 122 -21.08 -16.02 -0.74
C GLY A 122 -21.01 -17.55 -0.75
N LEU A 123 -20.12 -18.11 -1.57
CA LEU A 123 -19.90 -19.55 -1.68
C LEU A 123 -18.65 -19.97 -0.90
N PHE A 124 -18.80 -20.86 0.10
CA PHE A 124 -17.66 -21.43 0.83
C PHE A 124 -17.24 -22.79 0.23
N ASP A 125 -16.67 -22.74 -0.98
CA ASP A 125 -16.22 -23.89 -1.76
C ASP A 125 -14.70 -24.15 -1.60
N ALA A 126 -14.12 -24.97 -2.47
CA ALA A 126 -12.68 -25.27 -2.48
C ALA A 126 -11.81 -24.06 -2.75
N GLU A 127 -12.31 -23.07 -3.46
CA GLU A 127 -11.55 -21.87 -3.75
C GLU A 127 -11.56 -20.92 -2.56
N THR A 128 -12.69 -20.80 -1.85
CA THR A 128 -12.72 -20.05 -0.58
C THR A 128 -11.87 -20.71 0.50
N GLU A 129 -11.84 -22.05 0.57
CA GLU A 129 -10.90 -22.76 1.45
C GLU A 129 -9.43 -22.43 1.13
N LYS A 130 -9.06 -22.41 -0.17
CA LYS A 130 -7.71 -21.98 -0.58
C LYS A 130 -7.40 -20.54 -0.19
N LEU A 131 -8.38 -19.63 -0.30
CA LEU A 131 -8.24 -18.23 0.13
C LEU A 131 -7.96 -18.14 1.64
N VAL A 132 -8.72 -18.86 2.47
CA VAL A 132 -8.53 -18.90 3.93
C VAL A 132 -7.17 -19.51 4.27
N GLN A 133 -6.78 -20.59 3.60
CA GLN A 133 -5.47 -21.22 3.80
C GLN A 133 -4.32 -20.28 3.44
N GLU A 134 -4.43 -19.51 2.35
CA GLU A 134 -3.41 -18.53 1.96
C GLU A 134 -3.31 -17.39 2.97
N PHE A 135 -4.45 -16.90 3.46
CA PHE A 135 -4.51 -15.94 4.57
C PHE A 135 -3.78 -16.48 5.79
N LYS A 136 -4.15 -17.68 6.26
CA LYS A 136 -3.50 -18.31 7.41
C LYS A 136 -2.01 -18.55 7.18
N HIS A 137 -1.62 -19.01 6.01
CA HIS A 137 -0.22 -19.21 5.68
C HIS A 137 0.57 -17.89 5.74
N SER A 138 0.00 -16.78 5.28
CA SER A 138 0.63 -15.47 5.29
C SER A 138 0.89 -14.93 6.71
N PHE A 139 0.00 -15.20 7.67
CA PHE A 139 0.10 -14.68 9.04
C PHE A 139 0.67 -15.67 10.06
N PHE A 140 0.51 -16.98 9.84
CA PHE A 140 0.95 -18.04 10.75
C PHE A 140 2.12 -18.87 10.21
N GLY A 141 2.54 -18.66 8.96
CA GLY A 141 3.60 -19.44 8.29
C GLY A 141 3.19 -20.86 7.88
N ARG A 142 1.98 -21.32 8.22
CA ARG A 142 1.44 -22.65 7.91
C ARG A 142 -0.05 -22.58 7.60
N ALA A 143 -0.50 -23.41 6.66
CA ALA A 143 -1.93 -23.61 6.39
C ALA A 143 -2.47 -24.63 7.41
N LEU A 144 -3.00 -24.14 8.53
CA LEU A 144 -3.45 -24.96 9.66
C LEU A 144 -4.68 -25.81 9.32
N ASP A 145 -5.65 -25.19 8.65
CA ASP A 145 -6.94 -25.74 8.26
C ASP A 145 -7.60 -24.73 7.29
N ALA A 146 -8.81 -25.02 6.81
CA ALA A 146 -9.56 -24.12 5.93
C ALA A 146 -10.77 -23.46 6.60
N ASP A 147 -10.90 -23.61 7.91
CA ASP A 147 -11.97 -23.03 8.70
C ASP A 147 -11.65 -21.57 9.01
N PHE A 148 -12.66 -20.72 9.10
CA PHE A 148 -12.51 -19.31 9.43
C PHE A 148 -13.31 -18.97 10.68
N GLY A 149 -12.64 -18.46 11.71
CA GLY A 149 -13.26 -18.20 13.01
C GLY A 149 -12.80 -16.90 13.68
N LYS A 150 -13.12 -16.78 14.97
CA LYS A 150 -12.80 -15.61 15.78
C LYS A 150 -11.32 -15.24 15.77
N ASN A 151 -10.42 -16.22 15.82
CA ASN A 151 -8.97 -15.96 15.85
C ASN A 151 -8.49 -15.31 14.54
N ASP A 152 -9.07 -15.69 13.41
CA ASP A 152 -8.77 -15.09 12.11
C ASP A 152 -9.25 -13.63 12.05
N LEU A 153 -10.44 -13.35 12.60
CA LEU A 153 -10.94 -11.97 12.75
C LEU A 153 -10.06 -11.12 13.68
N LEU A 154 -9.50 -11.69 14.74
CA LEU A 154 -8.57 -10.98 15.61
C LEU A 154 -7.30 -10.56 14.87
N ILE A 155 -6.80 -11.39 13.96
CA ILE A 155 -5.64 -11.04 13.12
C ILE A 155 -5.98 -9.93 12.14
N ILE A 156 -7.14 -10.01 11.50
CA ILE A 156 -7.64 -8.93 10.66
C ILE A 156 -7.69 -7.64 11.48
N LYS A 157 -8.28 -7.68 12.67
CA LYS A 157 -8.39 -6.53 13.58
C LYS A 157 -7.04 -5.90 13.93
N GLU A 158 -6.06 -6.70 14.33
CA GLU A 158 -4.71 -6.19 14.66
C GLU A 158 -3.99 -5.65 13.42
N THR A 159 -4.16 -6.28 12.25
CA THR A 159 -3.58 -5.80 10.98
C THR A 159 -4.17 -4.44 10.58
N LEU A 160 -5.49 -4.27 10.74
CA LEU A 160 -6.16 -3.00 10.51
C LEU A 160 -5.68 -1.92 11.49
N LYS A 161 -5.49 -2.27 12.77
CA LYS A 161 -5.02 -1.35 13.81
C LYS A 161 -3.60 -0.87 13.55
N GLU A 162 -2.68 -1.78 13.21
CA GLU A 162 -1.30 -1.44 12.85
C GLU A 162 -1.27 -0.54 11.60
N THR A 163 -2.01 -0.93 10.56
CA THR A 163 -2.11 -0.16 9.32
C THR A 163 -2.67 1.23 9.56
N LEU A 164 -3.72 1.35 10.40
CA LEU A 164 -4.32 2.62 10.76
C LEU A 164 -3.35 3.53 11.52
N ALA A 165 -2.53 2.96 12.43
CA ALA A 165 -1.50 3.72 13.14
C ALA A 165 -0.43 4.25 12.16
N ARG A 166 0.06 3.39 11.25
CA ARG A 166 1.02 3.79 10.20
C ARG A 166 0.45 4.90 9.33
N LEU A 167 -0.78 4.73 8.82
CA LEU A 167 -1.47 5.72 7.99
C LEU A 167 -1.62 7.08 8.70
N LYS A 168 -1.97 7.08 9.99
CA LYS A 168 -2.09 8.31 10.78
C LYS A 168 -0.74 9.01 10.94
N ASN A 169 0.32 8.24 11.18
CA ASN A 169 1.67 8.79 11.27
C ASN A 169 2.14 9.38 9.94
N GLU A 170 1.90 8.67 8.83
CA GLU A 170 2.20 9.14 7.47
C GLU A 170 1.39 10.40 7.13
N LYS A 171 0.08 10.43 7.45
CA LYS A 171 -0.77 11.60 7.27
C LYS A 171 -0.26 12.81 8.06
N ALA A 172 -0.01 12.64 9.36
CA ALA A 172 0.49 13.71 10.23
C ALA A 172 1.85 14.23 9.78
N PHE A 173 2.72 13.33 9.30
CA PHE A 173 3.99 13.71 8.71
C PHE A 173 3.77 14.55 7.45
N MET A 174 2.88 14.14 6.54
CA MET A 174 2.57 14.91 5.32
C MET A 174 2.01 16.30 5.63
N GLU A 175 1.07 16.41 6.57
CA GLU A 175 0.49 17.69 7.00
C GLU A 175 1.59 18.61 7.57
N LYS A 176 2.50 18.07 8.38
CA LYS A 176 3.66 18.80 8.91
C LYS A 176 4.58 19.31 7.79
N ILE A 177 4.88 18.48 6.80
CA ILE A 177 5.70 18.87 5.64
C ILE A 177 4.94 19.88 4.76
N ALA A 178 3.62 19.77 4.63
CA ALA A 178 2.82 20.71 3.85
C ALA A 178 2.89 22.14 4.42
N ASP A 179 2.95 22.28 5.75
CA ASP A 179 3.08 23.59 6.40
C ASP A 179 4.45 24.24 6.18
N ASN A 180 5.51 23.43 6.20
CA ASN A 180 6.85 23.90 5.87
C ASN A 180 7.66 22.77 5.21
N PRO A 181 7.69 22.71 3.85
CA PRO A 181 8.32 21.60 3.16
C PRO A 181 9.83 21.49 3.40
N LEU A 182 10.49 22.60 3.78
CA LEU A 182 11.91 22.60 4.15
C LEU A 182 12.20 21.84 5.46
N GLN A 183 11.18 21.61 6.30
CA GLN A 183 11.37 20.81 7.52
C GLN A 183 11.85 19.41 7.21
N ILE A 184 11.65 18.92 5.99
CA ILE A 184 12.15 17.62 5.60
C ILE A 184 13.67 17.49 5.75
N PHE A 185 14.41 18.59 5.63
CA PHE A 185 15.87 18.63 5.78
C PHE A 185 16.32 18.96 7.21
N ALA A 186 15.40 18.98 8.19
CA ALA A 186 15.74 19.33 9.56
C ALA A 186 16.67 18.26 10.21
N PRO A 187 17.64 18.65 11.04
CA PRO A 187 18.65 17.74 11.59
C PRO A 187 18.11 16.61 12.48
N ASN A 188 16.88 16.77 12.97
CA ASN A 188 16.21 15.88 13.92
C ASN A 188 15.19 14.92 13.26
N ILE A 189 15.13 14.86 11.93
CA ILE A 189 14.33 13.85 11.23
C ILE A 189 15.14 12.56 11.09
N SER A 190 14.55 11.42 11.44
CA SER A 190 15.17 10.11 11.24
C SER A 190 15.42 9.83 9.75
N GLU A 191 16.49 9.12 9.41
CA GLU A 191 16.83 8.82 7.99
C GLU A 191 15.71 8.07 7.24
N GLU A 192 14.91 7.25 7.95
CA GLU A 192 13.73 6.57 7.39
C GLU A 192 12.60 7.56 7.03
N ASN A 193 12.31 8.52 7.92
CA ASN A 193 11.31 9.56 7.65
C ASN A 193 11.79 10.54 6.57
N LEU A 194 13.10 10.74 6.45
CA LEU A 194 13.72 11.59 5.43
C LEU A 194 13.50 11.03 4.02
N SER A 195 13.74 9.73 3.82
CA SER A 195 13.62 9.10 2.49
C SER A 195 12.16 8.97 2.06
N GLY A 196 11.28 8.55 2.97
CA GLY A 196 9.84 8.46 2.71
C GLY A 196 9.19 9.82 2.49
N GLY A 197 9.55 10.80 3.32
CA GLY A 197 9.06 12.16 3.16
C GLY A 197 9.55 12.84 1.89
N LEU A 198 10.76 12.53 1.44
CA LEU A 198 11.38 13.26 0.33
C LEU A 198 10.77 12.80 -0.98
N PHE A 199 10.42 11.52 -1.06
CA PHE A 199 9.58 11.04 -2.14
C PHE A 199 8.27 11.84 -2.22
N LEU A 200 7.57 12.00 -1.11
CA LEU A 200 6.28 12.69 -1.08
C LEU A 200 6.41 14.18 -1.47
N ALA A 201 7.46 14.85 -0.98
CA ALA A 201 7.74 16.23 -1.34
C ALA A 201 8.06 16.38 -2.83
N ILE A 202 8.87 15.48 -3.41
CA ILE A 202 9.18 15.46 -4.85
C ILE A 202 7.94 15.12 -5.67
N SER A 203 7.13 14.15 -5.24
CA SER A 203 5.90 13.76 -5.93
C SER A 203 4.79 14.81 -5.85
N ALA A 204 4.88 15.76 -4.91
CA ALA A 204 3.99 16.90 -4.84
C ALA A 204 4.39 18.06 -5.76
N LEU A 205 5.54 17.97 -6.43
CA LEU A 205 5.97 18.96 -7.41
C LEU A 205 5.18 18.83 -8.72
N PRO A 206 4.94 19.93 -9.45
CA PRO A 206 4.53 19.87 -10.85
C PRO A 206 5.52 19.05 -11.70
N ALA A 207 5.04 18.43 -12.78
CA ALA A 207 5.85 17.56 -13.63
C ALA A 207 7.09 18.30 -14.19
N GLU A 208 6.91 19.56 -14.57
CA GLU A 208 7.96 20.44 -15.09
C GLU A 208 9.02 20.72 -14.03
N THR A 209 8.59 20.98 -12.79
CA THR A 209 9.49 21.25 -11.65
C THR A 209 10.24 19.99 -11.22
N MET A 210 9.56 18.85 -11.24
CA MET A 210 10.17 17.55 -10.97
C MET A 210 11.20 17.18 -12.04
N ASN A 211 10.91 17.45 -13.31
CA ASN A 211 11.87 17.30 -14.39
C ASN A 211 13.07 18.23 -14.23
N ALA A 212 12.85 19.50 -13.84
CA ALA A 212 13.92 20.46 -13.57
C ALA A 212 14.85 20.00 -12.43
N LEU A 213 14.29 19.51 -11.33
CA LEU A 213 15.04 18.90 -10.22
C LEU A 213 15.96 17.77 -10.72
N LEU A 214 15.40 16.85 -11.49
CA LEU A 214 16.14 15.70 -12.03
C LEU A 214 17.25 16.16 -12.97
N MET A 215 16.97 17.05 -13.91
CA MET A 215 17.96 17.57 -14.84
C MET A 215 19.10 18.30 -14.12
N GLN A 216 18.77 19.14 -13.14
CA GLN A 216 19.76 19.88 -12.35
C GLN A 216 20.68 18.92 -11.60
N ILE A 217 20.12 17.94 -10.87
CA ILE A 217 20.93 16.97 -10.13
C ILE A 217 21.76 16.11 -11.08
N GLY A 218 21.15 15.64 -12.18
CA GLY A 218 21.81 14.86 -13.22
C GLY A 218 23.06 15.53 -13.77
N SER A 219 23.04 16.87 -13.91
CA SER A 219 24.18 17.64 -14.40
C SER A 219 25.43 17.60 -13.50
N TYR A 220 25.27 17.32 -12.20
CA TYR A 220 26.37 17.22 -11.22
C TYR A 220 26.90 15.79 -11.05
N LEU A 221 26.24 14.80 -11.65
CA LEU A 221 26.63 13.40 -11.48
C LEU A 221 27.73 12.99 -12.49
N PRO A 222 28.62 12.06 -12.14
CA PRO A 222 29.65 11.56 -13.06
C PRO A 222 29.05 10.90 -14.30
N GLY A 223 29.72 11.08 -15.44
CA GLY A 223 29.26 10.58 -16.73
C GLY A 223 29.29 9.05 -16.86
N GLU A 224 29.98 8.36 -15.97
CA GLU A 224 30.14 6.91 -15.91
C GLU A 224 29.30 6.25 -14.79
N LEU A 225 28.49 7.04 -14.08
CA LEU A 225 27.64 6.53 -13.02
C LEU A 225 26.51 5.66 -13.61
N GLU A 226 26.63 4.34 -13.44
CA GLU A 226 25.57 3.39 -13.74
C GLU A 226 24.76 3.01 -12.50
N ALA A 227 23.45 2.84 -12.68
CA ALA A 227 22.56 2.29 -11.69
C ALA A 227 21.46 1.44 -12.33
N LYS A 228 20.92 0.50 -11.54
CA LYS A 228 19.73 -0.26 -11.95
C LYS A 228 18.45 0.51 -11.62
N THR A 229 17.58 0.68 -12.61
CA THR A 229 16.20 1.14 -12.42
C THR A 229 15.37 0.09 -11.67
N GLU A 230 14.13 0.43 -11.31
CA GLU A 230 13.20 -0.52 -10.69
C GLU A 230 12.91 -1.75 -11.58
N ASN A 231 12.96 -1.55 -12.90
CA ASN A 231 12.81 -2.62 -13.89
C ASN A 231 14.10 -3.42 -14.11
N ARG A 232 15.13 -3.23 -13.27
CA ARG A 232 16.44 -3.88 -13.31
C ARG A 232 17.25 -3.58 -14.57
N LEU A 233 16.89 -2.53 -15.31
CA LEU A 233 17.65 -2.05 -16.46
C LEU A 233 18.85 -1.23 -15.96
N SER A 234 20.05 -1.50 -16.49
CA SER A 234 21.21 -0.64 -16.23
C SER A 234 21.05 0.63 -17.03
N VAL A 235 21.16 1.78 -16.37
CA VAL A 235 21.09 3.09 -17.01
C VAL A 235 22.28 3.93 -16.59
N ASN A 236 22.75 4.76 -17.52
CA ASN A 236 23.61 5.88 -17.21
C ASN A 236 22.79 6.93 -16.46
N VAL A 237 23.09 7.15 -15.18
CA VAL A 237 22.27 7.98 -14.29
C VAL A 237 22.22 9.43 -14.76
N ARG A 238 23.37 9.99 -15.18
CA ARG A 238 23.44 11.36 -15.70
C ARG A 238 22.51 11.53 -16.89
N THR A 239 22.70 10.73 -17.94
CA THR A 239 21.87 10.77 -19.15
C THR A 239 20.40 10.52 -18.86
N TYR A 240 20.11 9.58 -17.96
CA TYR A 240 18.75 9.23 -17.59
C TYR A 240 18.02 10.39 -16.90
N PHE A 241 18.69 11.09 -15.98
CA PHE A 241 18.12 12.27 -15.30
C PHE A 241 18.04 13.50 -16.20
N THR A 242 19.01 13.70 -17.10
CA THR A 242 19.01 14.88 -17.99
C THR A 242 18.09 14.76 -19.19
N THR A 243 17.66 13.54 -19.55
CA THR A 243 16.65 13.34 -20.60
C THR A 243 15.30 13.86 -20.10
N SER A 244 14.78 14.94 -20.68
CA SER A 244 13.51 15.54 -20.25
C SER A 244 12.31 14.63 -20.50
N THR A 245 11.34 14.62 -19.58
CA THR A 245 10.05 13.97 -19.77
C THR A 245 8.97 14.67 -18.95
N LEU A 246 7.73 14.64 -19.43
CA LEU A 246 6.54 15.06 -18.68
C LEU A 246 5.65 13.86 -18.31
N ASP A 247 6.06 12.64 -18.70
CA ASP A 247 5.37 11.42 -18.31
C ASP A 247 5.56 11.17 -16.81
N LEU A 248 4.48 11.32 -16.03
CA LEU A 248 4.51 11.19 -14.58
C LEU A 248 5.00 9.81 -14.10
N PRO A 249 4.56 8.67 -14.67
CA PRO A 249 5.13 7.36 -14.37
C PRO A 249 6.66 7.31 -14.51
N GLU A 250 7.21 7.82 -15.62
CA GLU A 250 8.65 7.89 -15.84
C GLU A 250 9.35 8.83 -14.86
N LEU A 251 8.77 10.01 -14.59
CA LEU A 251 9.28 10.93 -13.58
C LEU A 251 9.35 10.27 -12.21
N PHE A 252 8.33 9.51 -11.80
CA PHE A 252 8.35 8.80 -10.51
C PHE A 252 9.43 7.72 -10.46
N GLN A 253 9.69 7.01 -11.57
CA GLN A 253 10.82 6.06 -11.63
C GLN A 253 12.16 6.78 -11.42
N LYS A 254 12.34 7.94 -12.06
CA LYS A 254 13.53 8.78 -11.88
C LYS A 254 13.67 9.29 -10.45
N ALA A 255 12.58 9.76 -9.83
CA ALA A 255 12.59 10.22 -8.44
C ALA A 255 12.94 9.10 -7.45
N ARG A 256 12.49 7.86 -7.68
CA ARG A 256 12.90 6.71 -6.85
C ARG A 256 14.37 6.38 -7.01
N LEU A 257 14.91 6.46 -8.23
CA LEU A 257 16.35 6.33 -8.44
C LEU A 257 17.11 7.46 -7.72
N LEU A 258 16.61 8.69 -7.78
CA LEU A 258 17.20 9.83 -7.07
C LEU A 258 17.25 9.56 -5.56
N LEU A 259 16.17 9.05 -4.97
CA LEU A 259 16.14 8.67 -3.55
C LEU A 259 17.13 7.56 -3.21
N LYS A 260 17.30 6.56 -4.10
CA LYS A 260 18.30 5.51 -3.93
C LYS A 260 19.72 6.07 -3.88
N LEU A 261 20.01 7.10 -4.67
CA LEU A 261 21.29 7.81 -4.64
C LEU A 261 21.40 8.68 -3.39
N TYR A 262 20.30 9.33 -2.98
CA TYR A 262 20.21 10.16 -1.77
C TYR A 262 20.42 9.36 -0.46
N SER A 263 19.95 8.12 -0.42
CA SER A 263 20.05 7.22 0.74
C SER A 263 21.18 6.18 0.61
N GLY A 264 21.97 6.23 -0.47
CA GLY A 264 22.95 5.21 -0.80
C GLY A 264 24.12 5.16 0.18
N LYS A 265 24.44 3.97 0.71
CA LYS A 265 25.59 3.75 1.61
C LYS A 265 26.92 3.50 0.89
N GLN A 266 26.89 3.09 -0.38
CA GLN A 266 28.07 2.55 -1.08
C GLN A 266 28.93 3.58 -1.83
N ARG A 267 28.42 4.78 -2.10
CA ARG A 267 29.14 5.84 -2.85
C ARG A 267 28.99 7.18 -2.15
N THR A 268 29.69 7.35 -1.04
CA THR A 268 29.55 8.50 -0.12
C THR A 268 29.59 9.85 -0.83
N ILE A 269 30.45 10.02 -1.84
CA ILE A 269 30.53 11.28 -2.62
C ILE A 269 29.26 11.55 -3.43
N ILE A 270 28.71 10.53 -4.12
CA ILE A 270 27.45 10.67 -4.88
C ILE A 270 26.32 11.04 -3.92
N THR A 271 26.24 10.35 -2.79
CA THR A 271 25.24 10.61 -1.76
C THR A 271 25.34 12.05 -1.23
N ILE A 272 26.56 12.56 -0.98
CA ILE A 272 26.79 13.95 -0.55
C ILE A 272 26.30 14.93 -1.62
N ILE A 273 26.73 14.76 -2.87
CA ILE A 273 26.34 15.63 -3.99
C ILE A 273 24.81 15.65 -4.12
N VAL A 274 24.18 14.49 -4.14
CA VAL A 274 22.73 14.38 -4.29
C VAL A 274 22.00 15.03 -3.10
N ARG A 275 22.44 14.79 -1.87
CA ARG A 275 21.83 15.41 -0.67
C ARG A 275 21.93 16.93 -0.69
N GLU A 276 23.12 17.45 -1.01
CA GLU A 276 23.37 18.88 -1.10
C GLU A 276 22.49 19.51 -2.20
N LYS A 277 22.53 18.97 -3.42
CA LYS A 277 21.82 19.57 -4.56
C LYS A 277 20.31 19.43 -4.49
N VAL A 278 19.79 18.35 -3.90
CA VAL A 278 18.36 18.26 -3.59
C VAL A 278 17.96 19.37 -2.60
N ARG A 279 18.71 19.55 -1.51
CA ARG A 279 18.39 20.56 -0.51
C ARG A 279 18.45 21.97 -1.11
N ASP A 280 19.51 22.28 -1.84
CA ASP A 280 19.70 23.59 -2.46
C ASP A 280 18.55 23.91 -3.44
N PHE A 281 18.17 22.92 -4.28
CA PHE A 281 17.03 23.06 -5.18
C PHE A 281 15.73 23.36 -4.44
N PHE A 282 15.42 22.62 -3.38
CA PHE A 282 14.20 22.86 -2.59
C PHE A 282 14.22 24.22 -1.87
N GLN A 283 15.39 24.70 -1.44
CA GLN A 283 15.53 26.04 -0.85
C GLN A 283 15.24 27.15 -1.86
N GLU A 284 15.78 27.04 -3.07
CA GLU A 284 15.53 27.99 -4.16
C GLU A 284 14.07 27.92 -4.63
N LEU A 285 13.56 26.71 -4.85
CA LEU A 285 12.21 26.48 -5.34
C LEU A 285 11.14 27.05 -4.41
N LEU A 286 11.29 26.80 -3.11
CA LEU A 286 10.33 27.22 -2.09
C LEU A 286 10.49 28.69 -1.66
N ALA A 287 11.46 29.42 -2.24
CA ALA A 287 11.51 30.87 -2.15
C ALA A 287 10.34 31.52 -2.92
N SER A 288 9.82 30.85 -3.96
CA SER A 288 8.59 31.26 -4.63
C SER A 288 7.36 30.93 -3.78
N THR A 289 6.59 31.95 -3.42
CA THR A 289 5.35 31.79 -2.64
C THR A 289 4.31 30.96 -3.39
N GLU A 290 4.24 31.11 -4.72
CA GLU A 290 3.31 30.37 -5.56
C GLU A 290 3.62 28.87 -5.57
N VAL A 291 4.87 28.51 -5.84
CA VAL A 291 5.29 27.10 -5.85
C VAL A 291 5.13 26.48 -4.48
N LYS A 292 5.51 27.21 -3.41
CA LYS A 292 5.30 26.78 -2.04
C LYS A 292 3.82 26.49 -1.75
N GLN A 293 2.91 27.34 -2.20
CA GLN A 293 1.48 27.13 -2.02
C GLN A 293 0.97 25.93 -2.83
N GLN A 294 1.45 25.74 -4.05
CA GLN A 294 1.08 24.60 -4.88
C GLN A 294 1.54 23.27 -4.26
N VAL A 295 2.79 23.19 -3.80
CA VAL A 295 3.31 22.02 -3.08
C VAL A 295 2.52 21.75 -1.82
N LYS A 296 2.20 22.79 -1.04
CA LYS A 296 1.33 22.68 0.15
C LYS A 296 -0.04 22.09 -0.20
N ASN A 297 -0.67 22.59 -1.25
CA ASN A 297 -1.98 22.11 -1.69
C ASN A 297 -1.91 20.64 -2.14
N ASN A 298 -0.90 20.26 -2.92
CA ASN A 298 -0.71 18.88 -3.40
C ASN A 298 -0.44 17.90 -2.25
N LEU A 299 0.39 18.29 -1.28
CA LEU A 299 0.66 17.47 -0.08
C LEU A 299 -0.61 17.32 0.77
N ASN A 300 -1.37 18.39 0.98
CA ASN A 300 -2.63 18.34 1.74
C ASN A 300 -3.71 17.53 1.02
N ALA A 301 -3.82 17.66 -0.30
CA ALA A 301 -4.73 16.85 -1.11
C ALA A 301 -4.37 15.37 -0.96
N THR A 302 -3.09 15.02 -1.09
CA THR A 302 -2.62 13.64 -0.90
C THR A 302 -2.90 13.14 0.51
N ALA A 303 -2.58 13.92 1.55
CA ALA A 303 -2.81 13.59 2.95
C ALA A 303 -4.31 13.31 3.24
N ASN A 304 -5.22 14.09 2.64
CA ASN A 304 -6.65 13.95 2.88
C ASN A 304 -7.29 12.86 2.00
N GLU A 305 -6.97 12.83 0.72
CA GLU A 305 -7.61 11.94 -0.26
C GLU A 305 -7.04 10.52 -0.22
N GLN A 306 -5.72 10.36 -0.07
CA GLN A 306 -5.08 9.04 -0.09
C GLN A 306 -4.96 8.40 1.30
N PHE A 307 -4.68 9.20 2.33
CA PHE A 307 -4.52 8.71 3.70
C PHE A 307 -5.80 8.92 4.51
N GLY A 308 -6.38 10.12 4.49
CA GLY A 308 -7.59 10.46 5.25
C GLY A 308 -8.77 9.54 4.97
N LEU A 309 -9.10 9.28 3.70
CA LEU A 309 -10.18 8.37 3.32
C LEU A 309 -9.91 6.93 3.80
N ARG A 310 -8.70 6.42 3.58
CA ARG A 310 -8.31 5.07 4.04
C ARG A 310 -8.36 4.96 5.56
N ILE A 311 -7.92 5.99 6.30
CA ILE A 311 -8.03 6.08 7.77
C ILE A 311 -9.49 5.98 8.21
N GLN A 312 -10.41 6.69 7.55
CA GLN A 312 -11.83 6.63 7.88
C GLN A 312 -12.41 5.23 7.64
N ILE A 313 -12.11 4.64 6.47
CA ILE A 313 -12.59 3.30 6.11
C ILE A 313 -12.07 2.24 7.09
N LEU A 314 -10.75 2.19 7.31
CA LEU A 314 -10.15 1.21 8.23
C LEU A 314 -10.56 1.45 9.67
N GLY A 315 -10.68 2.71 10.09
CA GLY A 315 -11.20 3.06 11.41
C GLY A 315 -12.66 2.65 11.59
N GLY A 316 -13.47 2.70 10.53
CA GLY A 316 -14.84 2.19 10.50
C GLY A 316 -14.87 0.67 10.64
N LEU A 317 -14.11 -0.05 9.80
CA LEU A 317 -13.98 -1.51 9.85
C LEU A 317 -13.51 -2.00 11.22
N LEU A 318 -12.51 -1.33 11.81
CA LEU A 318 -11.97 -1.68 13.12
C LEU A 318 -12.98 -1.54 14.26
N LYS A 319 -13.96 -0.65 14.14
CA LYS A 319 -15.05 -0.51 15.13
C LYS A 319 -16.12 -1.59 15.00
N LEU A 320 -16.21 -2.22 13.83
CA LEU A 320 -17.18 -3.27 13.51
C LEU A 320 -16.66 -4.66 13.91
N LEU A 321 -15.35 -4.84 13.97
CA LEU A 321 -14.62 -6.04 14.41
C LEU A 321 -14.22 -5.96 15.90
#